data_AF-I3XA62-F1
#
_entry.id   AF-I3XA62-F1
#
_cell.length_a   1.000
_cell.length_b   1.000
_cell.length_c   1.000
_cell.angle_alpha   90.00
_cell.angle_beta   90.00
_cell.angle_gamma   90.00
#
_symmetry.space_group_name_H-M   'P 1'
#
loop_
_entity.id
_entity.type
_entity.pdbx_description
1 polymer ?
#
loop_
_entity_poly.entity_id
_entity_poly.type
_entity_poly.pdbx_seq_one_letter_code
_entity_poly.pdbx_strand_id
1 'polypeptide(L)'
;MFTTIPAILMLVLGLFTLALAIHRRLPTGRSPVVLTYGDNAEGFAGRLFRVLAALILHLLAVAIVPASVDALLGRIPALDQSPLAWLGLALMALGVLTMLSQWKMRGSWKIGIPEAQDAPLVTDGLYAFSRNPIYAAW
;
A
#
# COMPACT_ATOMS: atom_id res chain seq x y z
N MET A 1 -3.34 -15.09 -18.95
CA MET A 1 -3.85 -13.70 -19.01
C MET A 1 -4.18 -13.11 -17.65
N PHE A 2 -4.60 -13.87 -16.63
CA PHE A 2 -4.93 -13.31 -15.30
C PHE A 2 -3.74 -12.89 -14.42
N THR A 3 -2.52 -13.32 -14.73
CA THR A 3 -1.34 -13.08 -13.87
C THR A 3 -0.86 -11.63 -13.87
N THR A 4 -1.12 -10.87 -14.93
CA THR A 4 -0.62 -9.49 -15.07
C THR A 4 -1.53 -8.45 -14.42
N ILE A 5 -2.85 -8.71 -14.33
CA ILE A 5 -3.81 -7.74 -13.78
C ILE A 5 -3.53 -7.41 -12.30
N PRO A 6 -3.32 -8.40 -11.41
CA PRO A 6 -2.93 -8.12 -10.02
C PRO A 6 -1.68 -7.24 -9.93
N ALA A 7 -0.64 -7.58 -10.71
CA ALA A 7 0.60 -6.81 -10.73
C ALA A 7 0.37 -5.36 -11.19
N ILE A 8 -0.44 -5.15 -12.22
CA ILE A 8 -0.83 -3.82 -12.69
C ILE A 8 -1.56 -3.05 -11.58
N LEU A 9 -2.52 -3.65 -10.89
CA LEU A 9 -3.26 -2.99 -9.80
C LEU A 9 -2.33 -2.57 -8.65
N MET A 10 -1.37 -3.43 -8.26
CA MET A 10 -0.38 -3.10 -7.23
C MET A 10 0.56 -1.98 -7.69
N LEU A 11 1.00 -2.01 -8.95
CA LEU A 11 1.83 -0.94 -9.53
C LEU A 11 1.07 0.39 -9.56
N VAL A 12 -0.21 0.39 -9.96
CA VAL A 12 -1.06 1.59 -9.96
C VAL A 12 -1.17 2.17 -8.55
N LEU A 13 -1.45 1.33 -7.55
CA LEU A 13 -1.55 1.78 -6.16
C LEU A 13 -0.21 2.34 -5.63
N GLY A 14 0.90 1.65 -5.91
CA GLY A 14 2.24 2.06 -5.51
C GLY A 14 2.68 3.37 -6.18
N LEU A 15 2.51 3.47 -7.50
CA LEU A 15 2.82 4.68 -8.27
C LEU A 15 1.94 5.85 -7.87
N PHE A 16 0.65 5.63 -7.61
CA PHE A 16 -0.24 6.67 -7.09
C PHE A 16 0.25 7.20 -5.73
N THR A 17 0.59 6.29 -4.81
CA THR A 17 1.08 6.64 -3.48
C THR A 17 2.38 7.44 -3.56
N LEU A 18 3.31 7.02 -4.44
CA LEU A 18 4.56 7.73 -4.71
C LEU A 18 4.32 9.10 -5.34
N ALA A 19 3.48 9.18 -6.38
CA ALA A 19 3.14 10.43 -7.05
C ALA A 19 2.48 11.42 -6.10
N LEU A 20 1.56 10.94 -5.25
CA LEU A 20 0.95 11.75 -4.20
C LEU A 20 2.00 12.24 -3.21
N ALA A 21 2.93 11.38 -2.77
CA ALA A 21 4.00 11.78 -1.86
C ALA A 21 4.89 12.88 -2.44
N ILE A 22 5.28 12.75 -3.71
CA ILE A 22 6.06 13.76 -4.43
C ILE A 22 5.25 15.05 -4.57
N HIS A 23 4.00 14.96 -5.03
CA HIS A 23 3.12 16.11 -5.23
C HIS A 23 2.89 16.90 -3.93
N ARG A 24 2.83 16.22 -2.77
CA ARG A 24 2.69 16.89 -1.46
C ARG A 24 4.00 17.48 -0.95
N ARG A 25 5.14 16.86 -1.30
CA ARG A 25 6.47 17.34 -0.91
C ARG A 25 6.88 18.60 -1.66
N LEU A 26 6.58 18.70 -2.96
CA LEU A 26 7.07 19.80 -3.82
C LEU A 26 6.68 21.20 -3.30
N PRO A 27 5.42 21.50 -2.91
CA PRO A 27 5.05 22.84 -2.46
C PRO A 27 5.47 23.15 -1.03
N THR A 28 5.59 22.13 -0.17
CA THR A 28 5.79 22.32 1.28
C THR A 28 7.24 22.13 1.72
N GLY A 29 8.09 21.52 0.87
CA GLY A 29 9.44 21.07 1.23
C GLY A 29 9.48 19.92 2.23
N ARG A 30 8.35 19.54 2.84
CA ARG A 30 8.25 18.52 3.89
C ARG A 30 7.86 17.17 3.29
N SER A 31 8.62 16.13 3.61
CA SER A 31 8.29 14.77 3.18
C SER A 31 7.04 14.29 3.91
N PRO A 32 6.04 13.72 3.21
CA PRO A 32 4.95 13.02 3.88
C PRO A 32 5.38 11.65 4.42
N VAL A 33 6.53 11.12 3.98
CA VAL A 33 7.10 9.89 4.51
C VAL A 33 8.08 10.24 5.63
N VAL A 34 7.71 9.90 6.86
CA VAL A 34 8.41 10.18 8.12
C VAL A 34 8.57 8.88 8.90
N LEU A 35 9.25 7.91 8.30
CA LEU A 35 9.58 6.65 8.96
C LEU A 35 10.75 6.89 9.93
N THR A 36 10.53 6.61 11.21
CA THR A 36 11.56 6.73 12.24
C THR A 36 12.44 5.47 12.27
N TYR A 37 13.68 5.64 12.72
CA TYR A 37 14.67 4.56 12.82
C TYR A 37 15.22 4.57 14.24
N GLY A 38 14.58 3.80 15.12
CA GLY A 38 15.00 3.63 16.51
C GLY A 38 14.65 2.24 17.04
N ASP A 39 15.13 1.90 18.23
CA ASP A 39 14.74 0.68 18.94
C ASP A 39 13.54 0.90 19.86
N ASN A 40 12.52 1.52 19.28
CA ASN A 40 11.20 1.69 19.87
C ASN A 40 10.13 1.07 18.95
N ALA A 41 8.86 1.13 19.36
CA ALA A 41 7.76 0.54 18.61
C ALA A 41 7.64 1.11 17.18
N GLU A 42 7.88 2.42 17.00
CA GLU A 42 7.79 3.06 15.69
C GLU A 42 8.92 2.62 14.76
N GLY A 43 10.15 2.53 15.26
CA GLY A 43 11.28 2.03 14.48
C GLY A 43 11.16 0.55 14.13
N PHE A 44 10.56 -0.26 15.01
CA PHE A 44 10.17 -1.64 14.68
C PHE A 44 9.12 -1.67 13.55
N ALA A 45 8.07 -0.85 13.62
CA ALA A 45 7.07 -0.75 12.56
C ALA A 45 7.69 -0.30 11.23
N GLY A 46 8.63 0.64 11.25
CA GLY A 46 9.37 1.07 10.05
C GLY A 46 10.29 -0.02 9.47
N ARG A 47 10.87 -0.89 10.30
CA ARG A 47 11.57 -2.10 9.83
C ARG A 47 10.61 -3.09 9.18
N LEU A 48 9.49 -3.39 9.84
CA LEU A 48 8.49 -4.32 9.32
C LEU A 48 7.91 -3.84 7.99
N PHE A 49 7.61 -2.54 7.86
CA PHE A 49 7.12 -1.94 6.61
C PHE A 49 8.09 -2.18 5.45
N ARG A 50 9.40 -2.07 5.67
CA ARG A 50 10.41 -2.35 4.64
C ARG A 50 10.47 -3.83 4.25
N VAL A 51 10.35 -4.72 5.22
CA VAL A 51 10.28 -6.18 4.96
C VAL A 51 9.05 -6.51 4.14
N LEU A 52 7.89 -5.93 4.48
CA LEU A 52 6.64 -6.11 3.72
C LEU A 52 6.76 -5.53 2.31
N ALA A 53 7.36 -4.35 2.15
CA ALA A 53 7.61 -3.77 0.82
C ALA A 53 8.53 -4.67 -0.03
N ALA A 54 9.60 -5.23 0.56
CA ALA A 54 10.48 -6.17 -0.11
C ALA A 54 9.75 -7.47 -0.50
N LEU A 55 8.87 -7.97 0.37
CA LEU A 55 8.03 -9.13 0.08
C LEU A 55 7.06 -8.85 -1.08
N ILE A 56 6.43 -7.67 -1.11
CA ILE A 56 5.56 -7.27 -2.23
C ILE A 56 6.36 -7.21 -3.53
N LEU A 57 7.56 -6.61 -3.53
CA LEU A 57 8.42 -6.56 -4.71
C LEU A 57 8.85 -7.96 -5.16
N HIS A 58 9.17 -8.85 -4.20
CA HIS A 58 9.46 -10.25 -4.49
C HIS A 58 8.27 -10.95 -5.15
N LEU A 59 7.06 -10.82 -4.60
CA LEU A 59 5.85 -11.41 -5.18
C LEU A 59 5.53 -10.87 -6.58
N LEU A 60 5.74 -9.57 -6.81
CA LEU A 60 5.62 -8.97 -8.14
C LEU A 60 6.67 -9.53 -9.12
N ALA A 61 7.89 -9.78 -8.65
CA ALA A 61 8.92 -10.41 -9.45
C ALA A 61 8.58 -11.87 -9.78
N VAL A 62 8.04 -12.65 -8.82
CA VAL A 62 7.56 -14.02 -9.08
C VAL A 62 6.45 -14.02 -10.14
N ALA A 63 5.54 -13.05 -10.11
CA ALA A 63 4.43 -12.95 -11.06
C ALA A 63 4.85 -12.78 -12.55
N ILE A 64 6.10 -12.39 -12.82
CA ILE A 64 6.65 -12.22 -14.17
C ILE A 64 7.64 -13.33 -14.58
N VAL A 65 7.94 -14.28 -13.69
CA VAL A 65 8.81 -15.44 -13.97
C VAL A 65 8.00 -16.54 -14.68
N PRO A 66 8.63 -17.38 -15.53
CA PRO A 66 7.93 -18.50 -16.17
C PRO A 66 7.37 -19.50 -15.13
N ALA A 67 6.19 -20.04 -15.40
CA ALA A 67 5.50 -20.98 -14.51
C ALA A 67 6.33 -22.23 -14.12
N SER A 68 7.36 -22.57 -14.89
CA SER A 68 8.31 -23.65 -14.59
C SER A 68 9.18 -23.40 -13.35
N VAL A 69 9.24 -22.16 -12.83
CA VAL A 69 10.06 -21.78 -11.67
C VAL A 69 9.21 -21.36 -10.45
N ASP A 70 7.89 -21.21 -10.64
CA ASP A 70 6.96 -20.64 -9.66
C ASP A 70 6.79 -21.47 -8.37
N ALA A 71 6.81 -22.80 -8.48
CA ALA A 71 6.58 -23.68 -7.33
C ALA A 71 7.69 -23.58 -6.27
N LEU A 72 8.94 -23.35 -6.71
CA LEU A 72 10.08 -23.14 -5.82
C LEU A 72 10.03 -21.79 -5.10
N LEU A 73 9.26 -20.84 -5.66
CA LEU A 73 9.16 -19.46 -5.20
C LEU A 73 7.91 -19.21 -4.33
N GLY A 74 7.21 -20.28 -3.91
CA GLY A 74 6.10 -20.19 -2.96
C GLY A 74 4.71 -20.10 -3.58
N ARG A 75 4.54 -20.46 -4.87
CA ARG A 75 3.20 -20.61 -5.46
C ARG A 75 2.46 -21.76 -4.79
N ILE A 76 1.19 -21.53 -4.43
CA ILE A 76 0.32 -22.52 -3.79
C ILE A 76 -0.75 -22.95 -4.82
N PRO A 77 -0.63 -24.11 -5.47
CA PRO A 77 -1.54 -24.52 -6.55
C PRO A 77 -3.02 -24.60 -6.12
N ALA A 78 -3.28 -24.84 -4.83
CA ALA A 78 -4.63 -24.85 -4.29
C ALA A 78 -5.35 -23.49 -4.41
N LEU A 79 -4.60 -22.38 -4.54
CA LEU A 79 -5.15 -21.04 -4.71
C LEU A 79 -5.36 -20.67 -6.19
N ASP A 80 -4.90 -21.49 -7.14
CA ASP A 80 -5.04 -21.29 -8.59
C ASP A 80 -6.43 -21.69 -9.12
N GLN A 81 -7.47 -21.44 -8.32
CA GLN A 81 -8.86 -21.73 -8.67
C GLN A 81 -9.51 -20.48 -9.26
N SER A 82 -10.22 -20.62 -10.38
CA SER A 82 -10.87 -19.49 -11.07
C SER A 82 -11.75 -18.61 -10.15
N PRO A 83 -12.60 -19.17 -9.26
CA PRO A 83 -13.38 -18.35 -8.33
C PRO A 83 -12.51 -17.55 -7.34
N LEU A 84 -11.42 -18.14 -6.86
CA LEU A 84 -10.49 -17.47 -5.94
C LEU A 84 -9.74 -16.33 -6.66
N ALA A 85 -9.37 -16.53 -7.92
CA ALA A 85 -8.74 -15.48 -8.72
C ALA A 85 -9.66 -14.27 -8.92
N TRP A 86 -10.94 -14.50 -9.23
CA TRP A 86 -11.92 -13.42 -9.36
C TRP A 86 -12.21 -12.72 -8.02
N LEU A 87 -12.31 -13.47 -6.93
CA LEU A 87 -12.47 -12.91 -5.60
C LEU A 87 -11.26 -12.04 -5.21
N GLY A 88 -10.04 -12.54 -5.45
CA GLY A 88 -8.81 -11.79 -5.21
C GLY A 88 -8.76 -10.49 -6.03
N LEU A 89 -9.12 -10.53 -7.31
CA LEU A 89 -9.20 -9.34 -8.16
C LEU A 89 -10.24 -8.33 -7.64
N ALA A 90 -11.42 -8.81 -7.22
CA ALA A 90 -12.45 -7.95 -6.64
C ALA A 90 -11.96 -7.27 -5.35
N LEU A 91 -11.27 -8.02 -4.48
CA LEU A 91 -10.68 -7.48 -3.25
C LEU A 91 -9.58 -6.46 -3.56
N MET A 92 -8.69 -6.74 -4.51
CA MET A 92 -7.64 -5.79 -4.93
C MET A 92 -8.22 -4.49 -5.51
N ALA A 93 -9.34 -4.58 -6.23
CA ALA A 93 -10.02 -3.40 -6.76
C ALA A 93 -10.51 -2.45 -5.65
N LEU A 94 -10.82 -2.98 -4.45
CA LEU A 94 -11.17 -2.15 -3.29
C LEU A 94 -10.01 -1.27 -2.80
N GLY A 95 -8.77 -1.55 -3.21
CA GLY A 95 -7.60 -0.70 -2.94
C GLY A 95 -7.75 0.75 -3.45
N VAL A 96 -8.72 1.03 -4.33
CA VAL A 96 -9.11 2.40 -4.68
C VAL A 96 -9.56 3.23 -3.47
N LEU A 97 -10.13 2.59 -2.44
CA LEU A 97 -10.51 3.26 -1.19
C LEU A 97 -9.28 3.77 -0.44
N THR A 98 -8.17 3.03 -0.48
CA THR A 98 -6.87 3.46 0.06
C THR A 98 -6.37 4.70 -0.68
N MET A 99 -6.47 4.73 -2.01
CA MET A 99 -6.11 5.92 -2.81
C MET A 99 -6.98 7.14 -2.46
N LEU A 100 -8.29 6.93 -2.35
CA LEU A 100 -9.26 7.98 -2.00
C LEU A 100 -9.02 8.50 -0.57
N SER A 101 -8.74 7.62 0.36
CA SER A 101 -8.42 7.93 1.76
C SER A 101 -7.16 8.78 1.90
N GLN A 102 -6.08 8.42 1.18
CA GLN A 102 -4.85 9.21 1.12
C GLN A 102 -5.09 10.59 0.51
N TRP A 103 -5.86 10.65 -0.59
CA TRP A 103 -6.19 11.90 -1.25
C TRP A 103 -6.98 12.85 -0.33
N LYS A 104 -7.97 12.31 0.39
CA LYS A 104 -8.84 13.06 1.31
C LYS A 104 -8.10 13.63 2.51
N MET A 105 -7.06 12.96 3.01
CA MET A 105 -6.22 13.49 4.09
C MET A 105 -5.44 14.77 3.72
N ARG A 106 -5.30 15.09 2.43
CA ARG A 106 -4.62 16.31 1.95
C ARG A 106 -3.22 16.50 2.59
N GLY A 107 -2.99 17.62 3.26
CA GLY A 107 -1.73 17.93 3.94
C GLY A 107 -1.48 17.11 5.21
N SER A 108 -2.53 16.52 5.78
CA SER A 108 -2.51 15.68 6.98
C SER A 108 -2.02 14.26 6.71
N TRP A 109 -1.94 13.84 5.43
CA TRP A 109 -1.44 12.51 5.10
C TRP A 109 0.07 12.41 5.40
N LYS A 110 0.43 11.40 6.20
CA LYS A 110 1.79 11.01 6.53
C LYS A 110 1.91 9.48 6.56
N ILE A 111 3.07 8.96 6.16
CA ILE A 111 3.48 7.59 6.43
C ILE A 111 4.48 7.66 7.58
N GLY A 112 4.10 7.13 8.74
CA GLY A 112 4.83 7.28 10.00
C GLY A 112 4.22 8.34 10.92
N ILE A 113 4.80 8.50 12.11
CA ILE A 113 4.30 9.38 13.17
C ILE A 113 5.31 10.51 13.37
N PRO A 114 5.01 11.74 12.89
CA PRO A 114 5.88 12.88 13.16
C PRO A 114 5.76 13.32 14.62
N GLU A 115 6.86 13.75 15.22
CA GLU A 115 6.88 14.29 16.59
C GLU A 115 6.02 15.55 16.74
N ALA A 116 6.00 16.40 15.71
CA ALA A 116 5.13 17.57 15.62
C ALA A 116 3.92 17.27 14.72
N GLN A 117 2.73 17.41 15.28
CA GLN A 117 1.47 17.28 14.55
C GLN A 117 0.90 18.66 14.23
N ASP A 118 1.15 19.13 13.01
CA ASP A 118 0.76 20.48 12.57
C ASP A 118 -0.53 20.46 11.72
N ALA A 119 -1.11 19.28 11.49
CA ALA A 119 -2.12 19.09 10.47
C ALA A 119 -3.54 18.92 11.06
N PRO A 120 -4.57 19.52 10.44
CA PRO A 120 -5.94 19.41 10.94
C PRO A 120 -6.46 17.97 10.83
N LEU A 121 -7.30 17.59 11.80
CA LEU A 121 -8.00 16.32 11.81
C LEU A 121 -9.04 16.27 10.68
N VAL A 122 -9.08 15.16 9.95
CA VAL A 122 -10.05 14.92 8.88
C VAL A 122 -11.14 13.99 9.41
N THR A 123 -12.39 14.43 9.36
CA THR A 123 -13.56 13.70 9.91
C THR A 123 -14.70 13.55 8.91
N ASP A 124 -14.54 14.01 7.67
CA ASP A 124 -15.56 13.95 6.63
C ASP A 124 -15.36 12.78 5.64
N GLY A 125 -16.38 12.49 4.85
CA GLY A 125 -16.34 11.42 3.84
C GLY A 125 -16.05 10.04 4.46
N LEU A 126 -15.01 9.36 3.99
CA LEU A 126 -14.61 8.04 4.51
C LEU A 126 -14.25 8.08 6.01
N TYR A 127 -13.76 9.22 6.50
CA TYR A 127 -13.34 9.38 7.89
C TYR A 127 -14.50 9.54 8.88
N ALA A 128 -15.73 9.75 8.37
CA ALA A 128 -16.94 9.71 9.19
C ALA A 128 -17.34 8.27 9.58
N PHE A 129 -16.92 7.27 8.78
CA PHE A 129 -17.26 5.86 9.01
C PHE A 129 -16.16 5.08 9.72
N SER A 130 -14.89 5.45 9.50
CA SER A 130 -13.74 4.81 10.12
C SER A 130 -12.66 5.84 10.44
N ARG A 131 -11.97 5.67 11.57
CA ARG A 131 -10.80 6.51 11.90
C ARG A 131 -9.60 6.22 11.00
N ASN A 132 -9.53 5.01 10.43
CA ASN A 132 -8.41 4.56 9.61
C ASN A 132 -8.89 3.83 8.32
N PRO A 133 -9.62 4.50 7.42
CA PRO A 133 -10.12 3.89 6.20
C PRO A 133 -9.00 3.42 5.27
N ILE A 134 -7.80 4.00 5.38
CA ILE A 134 -6.61 3.59 4.62
C ILE A 134 -6.21 2.13 4.89
N TYR A 135 -6.43 1.61 6.10
CA TYR A 135 -6.06 0.23 6.46
C TYR A 135 -7.17 -0.79 6.21
N ALA A 136 -8.40 -0.33 5.99
CA ALA A 136 -9.53 -1.22 5.74
C ALA A 136 -9.53 -1.81 4.33
N ALA A 137 -8.78 -1.21 3.41
CA ALA A 137 -8.71 -1.59 2.00
C ALA A 137 -7.25 -1.77 1.52
N TRP A 138 -6.34 -2.01 2.45
CA TRP A 138 -4.92 -2.28 2.17
C TRP A 138 -4.64 -3.77 2.19
#